data_AF-A0A3R6PIX7-F1
#
_entry.id   AF-A0A3R6PIX7-F1
#
_cell.length_a   1.000
_cell.length_b   1.000
_cell.length_c   1.000
_cell.angle_alpha   90.00
_cell.angle_beta   90.00
_cell.angle_gamma   90.00
#
_symmetry.space_group_name_H-M   'P 1'
#
loop_
_entity.id
_entity.type
_entity.pdbx_description
1 polymer ?
#
loop_
_entity_poly.entity_id
_entity_poly.type
_entity_poly.pdbx_seq_one_letter_code
_entity_poly.pdbx_strand_id
1 'polypeptide(L)'
;MIRHICFGRSISRKLAAAVMAVSLLAGQMLPVMAAEDIGDAASVKSDGASATEKEVTLRVCSWEEYIDEGGWDEDEALELDNGTTIFGENSMVEDFENWYYENYGVKVNVQYSCFGTNEDLYNMLTLGDVYDLVCPSEYMIMKLMSENKLEPLSDGFFDENNDKNYYINGVSPYIRDTFETHEINGETWSKYAAGFMFGITGILYNPEKMTADEAGTWTVLNNPKFAKQITIKDNVRDSYFAAVGALQRDKLMDTEFRAQDDYSEQLKDIMNDVSPETIAKSQDLLQDIKDNVYSFETDSGKADMITGKVVANYQWSGDAVYAMDQAEEDGVKLDFAVPEECTNLYFDGWVMLKNGIDGDADRKQAAEAFINFVSRPDNAVRNMYYIGYTSVIAGGDDDTVYSYLDYTYGAEDDEEDVVDYPLGYFFTGDNSDPDYVLRAPAEQVNRQLGAQYPSQDAIERSAVMEYFDEDATKDINQMWINIRCYNIKDVPIWAWFIVAAVIGALAGVIVYHKRSKKFYLGK
;
A
#
# COMPACT_ATOMS: atom_id res chain seq x y z
N MET A 1 13.88 21.04 16.88
CA MET A 1 14.62 19.79 16.60
C MET A 1 13.54 18.71 16.41
N ILE A 2 13.13 18.45 15.16
CA ILE A 2 12.01 17.55 14.84
C ILE A 2 12.21 16.20 15.55
N ARG A 3 11.19 15.72 16.27
CA ARG A 3 11.23 14.42 16.94
C ARG A 3 11.15 13.34 15.86
N HIS A 4 12.30 12.79 15.47
CA HIS A 4 12.39 11.78 14.41
C HIS A 4 11.55 10.55 14.73
N ILE A 5 10.74 10.10 13.76
CA ILE A 5 10.06 8.81 13.82
C ILE A 5 11.14 7.72 13.75
N CYS A 6 11.34 6.97 14.84
CA CYS A 6 12.44 6.02 14.96
C CYS A 6 12.19 4.71 14.18
N PHE A 7 12.12 4.77 12.85
CA PHE A 7 11.97 3.57 12.00
C PHE A 7 13.19 2.62 12.07
N GLY A 8 14.40 3.14 12.31
CA GLY A 8 15.66 2.40 12.11
C GLY A 8 16.05 1.37 13.19
N ARG A 9 15.47 1.40 14.40
CA ARG A 9 15.94 0.53 15.51
C ARG A 9 15.45 -0.91 15.44
N SER A 10 14.20 -1.14 15.04
CA SER A 10 13.65 -2.49 14.85
C SER A 10 14.37 -3.25 13.72
N ILE A 11 14.68 -2.57 12.61
CA ILE A 11 15.34 -3.17 11.45
C ILE A 11 16.84 -3.42 11.69
N SER A 12 17.54 -2.57 12.45
CA SER A 12 18.94 -2.82 12.85
C SER A 12 19.11 -4.15 13.60
N ARG A 13 18.13 -4.51 14.45
CA ARG A 13 18.05 -5.83 15.10
C ARG A 13 17.79 -6.95 14.07
N LYS A 14 16.93 -6.72 13.06
CA LYS A 14 16.62 -7.68 11.98
C LYS A 14 17.80 -7.91 11.01
N LEU A 15 18.56 -6.88 10.63
CA LEU A 15 19.76 -7.03 9.78
C LEU A 15 20.85 -7.85 10.51
N ALA A 16 21.03 -7.62 11.82
CA ALA A 16 21.95 -8.41 12.64
C ALA A 16 21.50 -9.89 12.78
N ALA A 17 20.19 -10.14 12.90
CA ALA A 17 19.62 -11.49 12.95
C ALA A 17 19.71 -12.22 11.61
N ALA A 18 19.48 -11.55 10.48
CA ALA A 18 19.61 -12.11 9.13
C ALA A 18 21.06 -12.49 8.81
N VAL A 19 22.04 -11.68 9.25
CA VAL A 19 23.47 -12.01 9.12
C VAL A 19 23.87 -13.22 9.98
N MET A 20 23.22 -13.43 11.13
CA MET A 20 23.42 -14.66 11.93
C MET A 20 22.73 -15.89 11.33
N ALA A 21 21.56 -15.76 10.72
CA ALA A 21 20.84 -16.88 10.08
C ALA A 21 21.55 -17.41 8.81
N VAL A 22 22.23 -16.54 8.06
CA VAL A 22 23.04 -16.93 6.89
C VAL A 22 24.33 -17.69 7.29
N SER A 23 24.70 -17.70 8.58
CA SER A 23 25.94 -18.31 9.06
C SER A 23 25.82 -19.76 9.58
N LEU A 24 24.64 -20.38 9.58
CA LEU A 24 24.43 -21.70 10.23
C LEU A 24 23.85 -22.82 9.35
N LEU A 25 23.65 -22.60 8.06
CA LEU A 25 23.26 -23.68 7.12
C LEU A 25 24.48 -24.31 6.44
N ALA A 26 25.32 -24.99 7.22
CA ALA A 26 26.31 -25.93 6.69
C ALA A 26 26.51 -27.13 7.63
N GLY A 27 25.69 -28.17 7.41
CA GLY A 27 26.05 -29.56 7.68
C GLY A 27 25.56 -30.17 8.98
N GLN A 28 24.62 -31.10 8.91
CA GLN A 28 24.90 -32.54 8.98
C GLN A 28 23.60 -33.36 8.93
N MET A 29 23.59 -34.39 8.07
CA MET A 29 22.61 -35.49 8.04
C MET A 29 22.95 -36.55 9.09
N LEU A 30 21.89 -37.26 9.55
CA LEU A 30 21.75 -38.69 9.98
C LEU A 30 21.10 -38.84 11.39
N PRO A 31 20.49 -40.00 11.72
CA PRO A 31 19.35 -40.64 11.06
C PRO A 31 18.22 -41.06 12.06
N VAL A 32 17.09 -41.48 11.50
CA VAL A 32 15.96 -42.13 12.17
C VAL A 32 16.39 -43.39 12.94
N MET A 33 15.93 -43.54 14.19
CA MET A 33 15.83 -44.85 14.87
C MET A 33 14.46 -45.03 15.52
N ALA A 34 13.98 -46.26 15.38
CA ALA A 34 12.65 -46.74 15.69
C ALA A 34 12.40 -46.98 17.18
N ALA A 35 11.11 -47.08 17.49
CA ALA A 35 10.49 -47.34 18.78
C ALA A 35 10.90 -48.68 19.42
N GLU A 36 10.85 -48.70 20.76
CA GLU A 36 10.46 -49.87 21.56
C GLU A 36 9.71 -49.42 22.82
N ASP A 37 8.71 -50.23 23.15
CA ASP A 37 7.60 -50.03 24.08
C ASP A 37 7.95 -50.44 25.53
N ILE A 38 6.99 -50.28 26.44
CA ILE A 38 6.75 -50.95 27.75
C ILE A 38 6.59 -49.94 28.90
N GLY A 39 5.38 -49.90 29.47
CA GLY A 39 5.24 -49.74 30.92
C GLY A 39 4.04 -48.93 31.42
N ASP A 40 2.87 -49.56 31.41
CA ASP A 40 1.59 -49.12 31.98
C ASP A 40 1.66 -48.92 33.51
N ALA A 41 1.08 -47.82 34.02
CA ALA A 41 0.67 -47.70 35.43
C ALA A 41 -0.47 -46.68 35.57
N ALA A 42 -1.65 -47.21 35.89
CA ALA A 42 -2.93 -46.53 35.89
C ALA A 42 -3.19 -45.60 37.10
N SER A 43 -3.95 -44.55 36.77
CA SER A 43 -5.04 -43.92 37.53
C SER A 43 -4.75 -43.08 38.78
N VAL A 44 -5.02 -41.77 38.65
CA VAL A 44 -6.05 -41.09 39.45
C VAL A 44 -6.89 -40.24 38.49
N LYS A 45 -8.16 -40.61 38.29
CA LYS A 45 -9.17 -39.78 37.63
C LYS A 45 -9.57 -38.66 38.60
N SER A 46 -9.36 -37.41 38.21
CA SER A 46 -10.22 -36.32 38.66
C SER A 46 -11.21 -36.03 37.54
N ASP A 47 -12.47 -36.37 37.76
CA ASP A 47 -13.59 -35.94 36.94
C ASP A 47 -13.75 -34.43 37.08
N GLY A 48 -13.06 -33.68 36.22
CA GLY A 48 -13.44 -32.35 35.81
C GLY A 48 -13.64 -32.43 34.31
N ALA A 49 -14.88 -32.46 33.85
CA ALA A 49 -15.16 -32.18 32.45
C ALA A 49 -14.67 -30.75 32.18
N SER A 50 -13.43 -30.62 31.67
CA SER A 50 -13.00 -29.38 31.02
C SER A 50 -13.94 -29.20 29.86
N ALA A 51 -14.91 -28.30 29.98
CA ALA A 51 -15.47 -27.66 28.81
C ALA A 51 -14.25 -27.11 28.06
N THR A 52 -13.91 -27.69 26.92
CA THR A 52 -12.95 -27.08 25.99
C THR A 52 -13.46 -25.67 25.76
N GLU A 53 -12.75 -24.68 26.31
CA GLU A 53 -13.01 -23.26 26.07
C GLU A 53 -13.15 -23.09 24.57
N LYS A 54 -14.30 -22.58 24.12
CA LYS A 54 -14.57 -22.40 22.69
C LYS A 54 -13.56 -21.37 22.18
N GLU A 55 -12.62 -21.81 21.36
CA GLU A 55 -11.61 -20.97 20.72
C GLU A 55 -12.03 -20.70 19.28
N VAL A 56 -12.01 -19.43 18.88
CA VAL A 56 -12.31 -18.98 17.51
C VAL A 56 -10.99 -18.81 16.77
N THR A 57 -10.83 -19.45 15.62
CA THR A 57 -9.69 -19.17 14.74
C THR A 57 -10.07 -18.06 13.76
N LEU A 58 -9.26 -17.00 13.70
CA LEU A 58 -9.43 -15.88 12.78
C LEU A 58 -8.21 -15.81 11.84
N ARG A 59 -8.41 -16.01 10.54
CA ARG A 59 -7.36 -16.00 9.52
C ARG A 59 -7.30 -14.63 8.87
N VAL A 60 -6.27 -13.86 9.18
CA VAL A 60 -6.10 -12.47 8.75
C VAL A 60 -4.97 -12.40 7.73
N CYS A 61 -5.18 -11.68 6.63
CA CYS A 61 -4.16 -11.47 5.61
C CYS A 61 -4.05 -10.00 5.18
N SER A 62 -2.87 -9.39 5.27
CA SER A 62 -2.63 -8.01 4.82
C SER A 62 -1.28 -7.88 4.12
N TRP A 63 -0.90 -6.67 3.76
CA TRP A 63 0.43 -6.38 3.22
C TRP A 63 1.55 -6.81 4.18
N GLU A 64 2.72 -7.12 3.63
CA GLU A 64 3.94 -7.33 4.43
C GLU A 64 4.26 -6.08 5.25
N GLU A 65 4.71 -6.28 6.50
CA GLU A 65 5.11 -5.21 7.44
C GLU A 65 4.02 -4.13 7.71
N TYR A 66 2.74 -4.47 7.58
CA TYR A 66 1.63 -3.51 7.61
C TYR A 66 0.91 -3.34 8.96
N ILE A 67 1.19 -4.25 9.89
CA ILE A 67 0.69 -4.21 11.26
C ILE A 67 1.87 -4.26 12.22
N ASP A 68 1.85 -3.43 13.26
CA ASP A 68 2.90 -3.41 14.27
C ASP A 68 3.16 -4.79 14.91
N GLU A 69 4.41 -5.23 14.80
CA GLU A 69 4.87 -6.53 15.30
C GLU A 69 5.29 -6.48 16.79
N GLY A 70 5.25 -5.30 17.40
CA GLY A 70 5.65 -5.08 18.79
C GLY A 70 7.16 -5.14 19.01
N GLY A 71 7.56 -5.43 20.25
CA GLY A 71 8.97 -5.47 20.67
C GLY A 71 9.60 -4.10 20.92
N TRP A 72 8.77 -3.08 21.16
CA TRP A 72 9.23 -1.74 21.52
C TRP A 72 9.88 -1.77 22.91
N ASP A 73 11.01 -1.09 23.07
CA ASP A 73 11.61 -0.87 24.38
C ASP A 73 10.79 0.17 25.18
N GLU A 74 10.87 0.20 26.52
CA GLU A 74 10.10 1.16 27.35
C GLU A 74 10.37 2.63 26.99
N ASP A 75 11.57 2.96 26.50
CA ASP A 75 11.95 4.31 26.06
C ASP A 75 11.44 4.67 24.65
N GLU A 76 10.79 3.74 23.95
CA GLU A 76 10.15 3.93 22.65
C GLU A 76 8.65 4.23 22.78
N ALA A 77 8.10 4.25 24.01
CA ALA A 77 6.71 4.64 24.25
C ALA A 77 6.44 6.08 23.78
N LEU A 78 5.31 6.30 23.09
CA LEU A 78 4.88 7.63 22.67
C LEU A 78 4.13 8.29 23.81
N GLU A 79 4.67 9.39 24.32
CA GLU A 79 4.06 10.23 25.34
C GLU A 79 3.50 11.48 24.66
N LEU A 80 2.17 11.51 24.48
CA LEU A 80 1.47 12.60 23.80
C LEU A 80 1.04 13.69 24.80
N ASP A 81 0.87 14.92 24.30
CA ASP A 81 0.57 16.08 25.13
C ASP A 81 -0.85 16.04 25.75
N ASN A 82 -1.76 15.26 25.18
CA ASN A 82 -3.08 14.97 25.78
C ASN A 82 -3.01 14.00 26.97
N GLY A 83 -1.82 13.47 27.29
CA GLY A 83 -1.58 12.54 28.39
C GLY A 83 -1.75 11.07 28.02
N THR A 84 -2.02 10.74 26.74
CA THR A 84 -2.03 9.37 26.24
C THR A 84 -0.60 8.85 26.10
N THR A 85 -0.33 7.70 26.71
CA THR A 85 0.91 6.94 26.51
C THR A 85 0.62 5.70 25.67
N ILE A 86 1.37 5.52 24.58
CA ILE A 86 1.20 4.39 23.65
C ILE A 86 2.42 3.47 23.73
N PHE A 87 2.16 2.19 23.95
CA PHE A 87 3.18 1.14 24.06
C PHE A 87 3.05 0.14 22.91
N GLY A 88 4.16 -0.53 22.59
CA GLY A 88 4.22 -1.62 21.62
C GLY A 88 5.04 -2.82 22.11
N GLU A 89 4.88 -3.22 23.37
CA GLU A 89 5.63 -4.36 23.94
C GLU A 89 5.28 -5.68 23.23
N ASN A 90 4.00 -6.06 23.20
CA ASN A 90 3.51 -7.23 22.46
C ASN A 90 3.20 -6.86 21.02
N SER A 91 3.00 -7.82 20.12
CA SER A 91 2.47 -7.52 18.79
C SER A 91 1.02 -7.01 18.84
N MET A 92 0.59 -6.23 17.85
CA MET A 92 -0.81 -5.80 17.72
C MET A 92 -1.78 -6.99 17.70
N VAL A 93 -1.36 -8.11 17.12
CA VAL A 93 -2.14 -9.35 17.06
C VAL A 93 -2.32 -9.96 18.45
N GLU A 94 -1.25 -10.05 19.24
CA GLU A 94 -1.31 -10.57 20.61
C GLU A 94 -2.14 -9.67 21.52
N ASP A 95 -2.00 -8.35 21.39
CA ASP A 95 -2.83 -7.40 22.14
C ASP A 95 -4.31 -7.49 21.74
N PHE A 96 -4.62 -7.76 20.46
CA PHE A 96 -5.99 -8.04 20.03
C PHE A 96 -6.54 -9.30 20.67
N GLU A 97 -5.80 -10.42 20.67
CA GLU A 97 -6.25 -11.69 21.26
C GLU A 97 -6.57 -11.53 22.75
N ASN A 98 -5.69 -10.82 23.48
CA ASN A 98 -5.88 -10.48 24.89
C ASN A 98 -7.10 -9.57 25.09
N TRP A 99 -7.18 -8.47 24.34
CA TRP A 99 -8.29 -7.53 24.40
C TRP A 99 -9.63 -8.20 24.09
N TYR A 100 -9.67 -9.11 23.12
CA TYR A 100 -10.86 -9.85 22.75
C TYR A 100 -11.31 -10.78 23.89
N TYR A 101 -10.38 -11.50 24.53
CA TYR A 101 -10.68 -12.34 25.68
C TYR A 101 -11.22 -11.52 26.86
N GLU A 102 -10.61 -10.39 27.18
CA GLU A 102 -11.05 -9.50 28.26
C GLU A 102 -12.45 -8.93 28.02
N ASN A 103 -12.78 -8.63 26.76
CA ASN A 103 -14.05 -7.98 26.40
C ASN A 103 -15.20 -8.95 26.15
N TYR A 104 -14.92 -10.17 25.69
CA TYR A 104 -15.94 -11.12 25.26
C TYR A 104 -15.88 -12.48 25.98
N GLY A 105 -14.84 -12.76 26.76
CA GLY A 105 -14.66 -14.01 27.50
C GLY A 105 -14.44 -15.23 26.60
N VAL A 106 -14.05 -15.01 25.34
CA VAL A 106 -13.83 -16.03 24.32
C VAL A 106 -12.40 -15.88 23.81
N LYS A 107 -11.69 -17.00 23.65
CA LYS A 107 -10.35 -16.97 23.08
C LYS A 107 -10.43 -16.86 21.57
N VAL A 108 -9.62 -16.00 20.98
CA VAL A 108 -9.36 -15.96 19.55
C VAL A 108 -7.91 -16.36 19.34
N ASN A 109 -7.66 -17.14 18.30
CA ASN A 109 -6.35 -17.46 17.76
C ASN A 109 -6.26 -16.87 16.36
N VAL A 110 -5.47 -15.82 16.20
CA VAL A 110 -5.26 -15.12 14.95
C VAL A 110 -4.14 -15.82 14.17
N GLN A 111 -4.52 -16.39 13.03
CA GLN A 111 -3.58 -16.88 12.03
C GLN A 111 -3.29 -15.76 11.05
N TYR A 112 -2.23 -15.00 11.34
CA TYR A 112 -1.79 -13.89 10.51
C TYR A 112 -0.86 -14.35 9.38
N SER A 113 -1.11 -13.87 8.16
CA SER A 113 -0.24 -14.06 7.00
C SER A 113 -0.16 -12.78 6.17
N CYS A 114 0.80 -12.71 5.24
CA CYS A 114 1.00 -11.54 4.40
C CYS A 114 0.96 -11.87 2.90
N PHE A 115 0.76 -10.84 2.08
CA PHE A 115 0.94 -10.87 0.62
C PHE A 115 1.76 -9.66 0.15
N GLY A 116 2.50 -9.82 -0.95
CA GLY A 116 3.37 -8.77 -1.50
C GLY A 116 2.70 -7.90 -2.58
N THR A 117 1.65 -8.39 -3.23
CA THR A 117 0.84 -7.66 -4.22
C THR A 117 -0.62 -8.07 -4.14
N ASN A 118 -1.53 -7.19 -4.57
CA ASN A 118 -2.95 -7.55 -4.74
C ASN A 118 -3.14 -8.74 -5.69
N GLU A 119 -2.30 -8.87 -6.73
CA GLU A 119 -2.31 -9.99 -7.65
C GLU A 119 -1.91 -11.30 -6.96
N ASP A 120 -0.94 -11.27 -6.04
CA ASP A 120 -0.59 -12.41 -5.20
C ASP A 120 -1.74 -12.84 -4.31
N LEU A 121 -2.38 -11.89 -3.60
CA LEU A 121 -3.58 -12.16 -2.80
C LEU A 121 -4.66 -12.82 -3.65
N TYR A 122 -4.98 -12.25 -4.82
CA TYR A 122 -6.02 -12.78 -5.69
C TYR A 122 -5.68 -14.19 -6.20
N ASN A 123 -4.40 -14.47 -6.47
CA ASN A 123 -3.93 -15.81 -6.83
C ASN A 123 -4.07 -16.80 -5.68
N MET A 124 -3.70 -16.41 -4.45
CA MET A 124 -3.86 -17.23 -3.23
C MET A 124 -5.34 -17.62 -3.03
N LEU A 125 -6.24 -16.63 -3.10
CA LEU A 125 -7.69 -16.86 -3.02
C LEU A 125 -8.20 -17.79 -4.12
N THR A 126 -7.66 -17.68 -5.34
CA THR A 126 -8.05 -18.51 -6.48
C THR A 126 -7.52 -19.95 -6.37
N LEU A 127 -6.33 -20.14 -5.79
CA LEU A 127 -5.71 -21.45 -5.56
C LEU A 127 -6.35 -22.23 -4.40
N GLY A 128 -7.18 -21.56 -3.59
CA GLY A 128 -8.00 -22.17 -2.56
C GLY A 128 -7.57 -21.86 -1.13
N ASP A 129 -6.67 -20.90 -0.93
CA ASP A 129 -6.37 -20.39 0.41
C ASP A 129 -7.62 -19.71 0.98
N VAL A 130 -7.86 -19.92 2.26
CA VAL A 130 -9.07 -19.43 2.94
C VAL A 130 -8.66 -18.44 4.03
N TYR A 131 -9.12 -17.20 3.87
CA TYR A 131 -8.98 -16.12 4.83
C TYR A 131 -10.34 -15.65 5.28
N ASP A 132 -10.42 -15.18 6.53
CA ASP A 132 -11.65 -14.62 7.11
C ASP A 132 -11.72 -13.12 6.86
N LEU A 133 -10.58 -12.45 7.02
CA LEU A 133 -10.41 -11.02 6.93
C LEU A 133 -9.16 -10.71 6.11
N VAL A 134 -9.28 -9.84 5.11
CA VAL A 134 -8.13 -9.40 4.30
C VAL A 134 -8.09 -7.88 4.16
N CYS A 135 -6.90 -7.28 4.04
CA CYS A 135 -6.72 -5.84 3.85
C CYS A 135 -6.06 -5.49 2.49
N PRO A 136 -6.79 -5.61 1.37
CA PRO A 136 -6.28 -5.22 0.06
C PRO A 136 -6.54 -3.74 -0.26
N SER A 137 -6.00 -3.29 -1.39
CA SER A 137 -6.29 -1.95 -1.92
C SER A 137 -7.68 -1.85 -2.54
N GLU A 138 -8.16 -0.61 -2.71
CA GLU A 138 -9.53 -0.30 -3.11
C GLU A 138 -9.97 -0.99 -4.41
N TYR A 139 -9.11 -1.07 -5.44
CA TYR A 139 -9.48 -1.76 -6.68
C TYR A 139 -9.69 -3.27 -6.49
N MET A 140 -9.01 -3.89 -5.54
CA MET A 140 -9.19 -5.30 -5.23
C MET A 140 -10.44 -5.52 -4.37
N ILE A 141 -10.77 -4.57 -3.47
CA ILE A 141 -12.08 -4.53 -2.80
C ILE A 141 -13.19 -4.49 -3.86
N MET A 142 -13.12 -3.55 -4.81
CA MET A 142 -14.08 -3.42 -5.90
C MET A 142 -14.20 -4.71 -6.72
N LYS A 143 -13.07 -5.33 -7.06
CA LYS A 143 -13.06 -6.61 -7.79
C LYS A 143 -13.76 -7.72 -7.01
N LEU A 144 -13.45 -7.88 -5.73
CA LEU A 144 -14.07 -8.90 -4.87
C LEU A 144 -15.58 -8.64 -4.65
N MET A 145 -16.00 -7.37 -4.58
CA MET A 145 -17.42 -6.98 -4.59
C MET A 145 -18.10 -7.39 -5.90
N SER A 146 -17.47 -7.10 -7.05
CA SER A 146 -18.01 -7.44 -8.37
C SER A 146 -18.20 -8.95 -8.56
N GLU A 147 -17.33 -9.76 -7.93
CA GLU A 147 -17.37 -11.22 -7.93
C GLU A 147 -18.24 -11.81 -6.80
N ASN A 148 -18.90 -10.95 -6.01
CA ASN A 148 -19.77 -11.34 -4.90
C ASN A 148 -19.07 -12.22 -3.85
N LYS A 149 -17.77 -11.99 -3.63
CA LYS A 149 -16.90 -12.76 -2.71
C LYS A 149 -16.87 -12.21 -1.27
N LEU A 150 -17.35 -10.99 -1.05
CA LEU A 150 -17.28 -10.32 0.26
C LEU A 150 -18.53 -10.52 1.12
N GLU A 151 -18.34 -10.78 2.40
CA GLU A 151 -19.38 -10.81 3.42
C GLU A 151 -19.64 -9.37 3.92
N PRO A 152 -20.89 -8.88 3.96
CA PRO A 152 -21.18 -7.53 4.42
C PRO A 152 -20.90 -7.39 5.92
N LEU A 153 -20.44 -6.21 6.33
CA LEU A 153 -20.35 -5.80 7.73
C LEU A 153 -21.75 -5.81 8.37
N SER A 154 -21.84 -6.15 9.65
CA SER A 154 -23.12 -6.24 10.35
C SER A 154 -23.71 -4.86 10.66
N ASP A 155 -25.04 -4.77 10.77
CA ASP A 155 -25.70 -3.53 11.23
C ASP A 155 -25.15 -3.07 12.59
N GLY A 156 -24.77 -4.02 13.44
CA GLY A 156 -24.17 -3.75 14.75
C GLY A 156 -22.77 -3.15 14.69
N PHE A 157 -22.02 -3.36 13.60
CA PHE A 157 -20.72 -2.72 13.38
C PHE A 157 -20.86 -1.20 13.18
N PHE A 158 -22.00 -0.74 12.64
CA PHE A 158 -22.30 0.66 12.38
C PHE A 158 -23.12 1.35 13.49
N ASP A 159 -23.33 0.69 14.64
CA ASP A 159 -24.01 1.33 15.77
C ASP A 159 -23.07 2.30 16.49
N GLU A 160 -23.26 3.60 16.24
CA GLU A 160 -22.47 4.68 16.87
C GLU A 160 -22.67 4.76 18.40
N ASN A 161 -23.70 4.11 18.96
CA ASN A 161 -23.92 4.10 20.42
C ASN A 161 -23.07 3.04 21.14
N ASN A 162 -22.39 2.16 20.41
CA ASN A 162 -21.50 1.16 20.97
C ASN A 162 -20.08 1.73 21.06
N ASP A 163 -19.58 1.91 22.28
CA ASP A 163 -18.24 2.46 22.57
C ASP A 163 -17.10 1.60 22.02
N LYS A 164 -17.34 0.33 21.74
CA LYS A 164 -16.37 -0.58 21.11
C LYS A 164 -16.36 -0.50 19.57
N ASN A 165 -17.27 0.24 18.96
CA ASN A 165 -17.28 0.44 17.51
C ASN A 165 -16.35 1.59 17.11
N TYR A 166 -15.06 1.46 17.44
CA TYR A 166 -14.05 2.49 17.21
C TYR A 166 -13.94 2.92 15.75
N TYR A 167 -14.18 2.02 14.78
CA TYR A 167 -14.11 2.39 13.36
C TYR A 167 -15.18 3.42 13.00
N ILE A 168 -16.48 3.13 13.20
CA ILE A 168 -17.54 4.05 12.78
C ILE A 168 -17.54 5.35 13.61
N ASN A 169 -17.13 5.27 14.87
CA ASN A 169 -17.03 6.43 15.75
C ASN A 169 -15.78 7.29 15.48
N GLY A 170 -14.76 6.74 14.83
CA GLY A 170 -13.46 7.38 14.67
C GLY A 170 -13.04 7.65 13.23
N VAL A 171 -13.67 7.04 12.22
CA VAL A 171 -13.30 7.22 10.81
C VAL A 171 -13.47 8.67 10.37
N SER A 172 -12.50 9.18 9.60
CA SER A 172 -12.56 10.51 9.00
C SER A 172 -13.86 10.71 8.21
N PRO A 173 -14.60 11.83 8.38
CA PRO A 173 -15.81 12.11 7.62
C PRO A 173 -15.60 12.11 6.10
N TYR A 174 -14.45 12.63 5.65
CA TYR A 174 -14.05 12.61 4.24
C TYR A 174 -13.91 11.19 3.68
N ILE A 175 -13.28 10.30 4.45
CA ILE A 175 -13.06 8.91 4.03
C ILE A 175 -14.36 8.12 4.09
N ARG A 176 -15.18 8.34 5.14
CA ARG A 176 -16.52 7.77 5.25
C ARG A 176 -17.37 8.12 4.03
N ASP A 177 -17.41 9.40 3.66
CA ASP A 177 -18.15 9.87 2.48
C ASP A 177 -17.66 9.18 1.20
N THR A 178 -16.34 9.03 1.04
CA THR A 178 -15.76 8.29 -0.10
C THR A 178 -16.28 6.85 -0.16
N PHE A 179 -16.27 6.12 0.95
CA PHE A 179 -16.73 4.72 0.99
C PHE A 179 -18.26 4.58 0.86
N GLU A 180 -19.03 5.59 1.27
CA GLU A 180 -20.49 5.61 1.18
C GLU A 180 -21.01 6.01 -0.21
N THR A 181 -20.24 6.79 -0.97
CA THR A 181 -20.63 7.29 -2.31
C THR A 181 -20.17 6.41 -3.45
N HIS A 182 -19.13 5.59 -3.25
CA HIS A 182 -18.64 4.66 -4.26
C HIS A 182 -19.37 3.32 -4.18
N GLU A 183 -19.81 2.82 -5.33
CA GLU A 183 -20.64 1.61 -5.43
C GLU A 183 -20.10 0.61 -6.45
N ILE A 184 -20.33 -0.68 -6.20
CA ILE A 184 -20.17 -1.75 -7.18
C ILE A 184 -21.47 -2.55 -7.22
N ASN A 185 -22.04 -2.71 -8.41
CA ASN A 185 -23.33 -3.40 -8.61
C ASN A 185 -24.49 -2.82 -7.77
N GLY A 186 -24.48 -1.51 -7.49
CA GLY A 186 -25.51 -0.81 -6.71
C GLY A 186 -25.40 -1.00 -5.19
N GLU A 187 -24.23 -1.42 -4.69
CA GLU A 187 -23.94 -1.56 -3.27
C GLU A 187 -22.69 -0.74 -2.92
N THR A 188 -22.74 0.02 -1.83
CA THR A 188 -21.65 0.90 -1.39
C THR A 188 -20.43 0.12 -0.91
N TRP A 189 -19.23 0.69 -1.04
CA TRP A 189 -18.01 0.09 -0.47
C TRP A 189 -18.11 -0.04 1.05
N SER A 190 -18.65 0.97 1.73
CA SER A 190 -18.86 0.98 3.19
C SER A 190 -19.63 -0.24 3.70
N LYS A 191 -20.49 -0.85 2.89
CA LYS A 191 -21.22 -2.08 3.27
C LYS A 191 -20.30 -3.29 3.45
N TYR A 192 -19.18 -3.34 2.76
CA TYR A 192 -18.29 -4.51 2.70
C TYR A 192 -16.87 -4.25 3.19
N ALA A 193 -16.47 -2.98 3.25
CA ALA A 193 -15.11 -2.57 3.57
C ALA A 193 -15.09 -1.51 4.66
N ALA A 194 -14.14 -1.66 5.58
CA ALA A 194 -13.74 -0.64 6.52
C ALA A 194 -12.31 -0.19 6.16
N GLY A 195 -12.11 1.09 5.88
CA GLY A 195 -10.78 1.62 5.55
C GLY A 195 -9.76 1.35 6.68
N PHE A 196 -8.49 1.24 6.32
CA PHE A 196 -7.40 1.07 7.27
C PHE A 196 -6.37 2.18 7.12
N MET A 197 -5.86 2.33 5.89
CA MET A 197 -4.92 3.38 5.52
C MET A 197 -5.38 4.09 4.26
N PHE A 198 -4.96 5.34 4.10
CA PHE A 198 -5.15 6.10 2.86
C PHE A 198 -3.87 6.86 2.51
N GLY A 199 -3.82 7.36 1.30
CA GLY A 199 -2.77 8.29 0.90
C GLY A 199 -2.88 8.69 -0.56
N ILE A 200 -1.85 9.38 -1.03
CA ILE A 200 -1.75 9.82 -2.41
C ILE A 200 -0.45 9.36 -3.06
N THR A 201 -0.40 9.39 -4.38
CA THR A 201 0.85 9.22 -5.11
C THR A 201 1.49 10.56 -5.49
N GLY A 202 2.81 10.56 -5.63
CA GLY A 202 3.52 11.77 -6.00
C GLY A 202 4.97 11.50 -6.35
N ILE A 203 5.76 12.56 -6.36
CA ILE A 203 7.18 12.51 -6.71
C ILE A 203 7.99 12.83 -5.46
N LEU A 204 8.68 11.82 -4.91
CA LEU A 204 9.75 12.03 -3.94
C LEU A 204 10.98 12.53 -4.69
N TYR A 205 11.59 13.63 -4.27
CA TYR A 205 12.70 14.26 -4.99
C TYR A 205 13.76 14.84 -4.05
N ASN A 206 14.97 15.02 -4.59
CA ASN A 206 16.03 15.75 -3.90
C ASN A 206 15.96 17.25 -4.25
N PRO A 207 15.62 18.14 -3.29
CA PRO A 207 15.46 19.57 -3.56
C PRO A 207 16.76 20.30 -3.92
N GLU A 208 17.94 19.69 -3.70
CA GLU A 208 19.21 20.23 -4.20
C GLU A 208 19.43 19.98 -5.70
N LYS A 209 18.65 19.07 -6.31
CA LYS A 209 18.82 18.62 -7.70
C LYS A 209 17.62 18.95 -8.60
N MET A 210 16.44 19.07 -8.03
CA MET A 210 15.17 19.29 -8.72
C MET A 210 14.33 20.30 -7.93
N THR A 211 13.65 21.22 -8.63
CA THR A 211 12.75 22.17 -7.96
C THR A 211 11.37 21.56 -7.72
N ALA A 212 10.62 22.09 -6.76
CA ALA A 212 9.23 21.69 -6.52
C ALA A 212 8.38 21.73 -7.82
N ASP A 213 8.45 22.82 -8.60
CA ASP A 213 7.72 22.95 -9.87
C ASP A 213 8.11 21.87 -10.91
N GLU A 214 9.36 21.38 -10.87
CA GLU A 214 9.81 20.33 -11.79
C GLU A 214 9.29 18.96 -11.34
N ALA A 215 9.18 18.72 -10.03
CA ALA A 215 8.65 17.49 -9.44
C ALA A 215 7.11 17.45 -9.43
N GLY A 216 6.44 18.60 -9.34
CA GLY A 216 5.00 18.76 -9.20
C GLY A 216 4.19 18.52 -10.46
N THR A 217 4.61 17.62 -11.34
CA THR A 217 3.85 17.21 -12.54
C THR A 217 4.25 15.82 -13.00
N TRP A 218 3.29 15.03 -13.50
CA TRP A 218 3.54 13.73 -14.10
C TRP A 218 4.43 13.81 -15.35
N THR A 219 4.45 14.96 -16.02
CA THR A 219 5.32 15.17 -17.20
C THR A 219 6.82 15.14 -16.88
N VAL A 220 7.20 15.23 -15.60
CA VAL A 220 8.60 15.06 -15.15
C VAL A 220 9.19 13.71 -15.57
N LEU A 221 8.36 12.67 -15.63
CA LEU A 221 8.77 11.30 -15.97
C LEU A 221 9.36 11.21 -17.38
N ASN A 222 8.95 12.08 -18.30
CA ASN A 222 9.48 12.16 -19.67
C ASN A 222 10.36 13.40 -19.91
N ASN A 223 10.77 14.10 -18.85
CA ASN A 223 11.59 15.30 -18.99
C ASN A 223 13.06 14.91 -19.31
N PRO A 224 13.60 15.30 -20.47
CA PRO A 224 14.96 14.92 -20.88
C PRO A 224 16.06 15.53 -20.01
N LYS A 225 15.75 16.56 -19.19
CA LYS A 225 16.68 17.10 -18.18
C LYS A 225 17.12 16.02 -17.19
N PHE A 226 16.21 15.09 -16.86
CA PHE A 226 16.41 14.06 -15.86
C PHE A 226 16.57 12.66 -16.47
N ALA A 227 17.04 12.60 -17.72
CA ALA A 227 17.29 11.34 -18.41
C ALA A 227 18.16 10.41 -17.55
N LYS A 228 17.63 9.22 -17.29
CA LYS A 228 18.19 8.14 -16.46
C LYS A 228 18.45 8.52 -15.00
N GLN A 229 17.67 9.45 -14.46
CA GLN A 229 17.76 9.91 -13.08
C GLN A 229 16.44 9.85 -12.32
N ILE A 230 15.38 9.31 -12.91
CA ILE A 230 14.06 9.14 -12.26
C ILE A 230 13.65 7.68 -12.32
N THR A 231 12.98 7.18 -11.29
CA THR A 231 12.32 5.85 -11.29
C THR A 231 10.80 5.98 -11.24
N ILE A 232 10.11 5.04 -11.89
CA ILE A 232 8.65 4.91 -11.92
C ILE A 232 8.23 3.53 -11.37
N LYS A 233 7.00 3.41 -10.87
CA LYS A 233 6.47 2.14 -10.36
C LYS A 233 6.35 1.06 -11.43
N ASP A 234 6.85 -0.14 -11.15
CA ASP A 234 6.62 -1.36 -11.95
C ASP A 234 5.24 -1.95 -11.66
N ASN A 235 4.22 -1.10 -11.74
CA ASN A 235 2.82 -1.41 -11.53
C ASN A 235 2.03 -0.80 -12.69
N VAL A 236 1.19 -1.62 -13.33
CA VAL A 236 0.43 -1.21 -14.51
C VAL A 236 -0.55 -0.08 -14.20
N ARG A 237 -1.21 -0.10 -13.04
CA ARG A 237 -2.19 0.89 -12.63
C ARG A 237 -1.51 2.22 -12.32
N ASP A 238 -0.51 2.22 -11.45
CA ASP A 238 0.20 3.45 -11.03
C ASP A 238 0.85 4.16 -12.22
N SER A 239 1.53 3.39 -13.09
CA SER A 239 2.15 3.93 -14.30
C SER A 239 1.12 4.45 -15.30
N TYR A 240 0.00 3.74 -15.47
CA TYR A 240 -1.08 4.18 -16.35
C TYR A 240 -1.71 5.47 -15.85
N PHE A 241 -1.98 5.59 -14.56
CA PHE A 241 -2.52 6.80 -13.94
C PHE A 241 -1.62 8.01 -14.23
N ALA A 242 -0.31 7.91 -13.97
CA ALA A 242 0.62 9.00 -14.27
C ALA A 242 0.67 9.33 -15.77
N ALA A 243 0.59 8.33 -16.65
CA ALA A 243 0.56 8.56 -18.09
C ALA A 243 -0.71 9.32 -18.52
N VAL A 244 -1.89 8.93 -18.03
CA VAL A 244 -3.15 9.64 -18.28
C VAL A 244 -3.09 11.06 -17.73
N GLY A 245 -2.61 11.24 -16.50
CA GLY A 245 -2.44 12.55 -15.88
C GLY A 245 -1.52 13.46 -16.70
N ALA A 246 -0.39 12.94 -17.18
CA ALA A 246 0.53 13.67 -18.05
C ALA A 246 -0.10 14.03 -19.42
N LEU A 247 -0.86 13.12 -20.03
CA LEU A 247 -1.55 13.36 -21.30
C LEU A 247 -2.68 14.40 -21.19
N GLN A 248 -3.34 14.44 -20.03
CA GLN A 248 -4.48 15.31 -19.76
C GLN A 248 -4.10 16.59 -19.02
N ARG A 249 -2.80 16.81 -18.75
CA ARG A 249 -2.27 17.94 -17.98
C ARG A 249 -2.91 19.27 -18.34
N ASP A 250 -2.95 19.63 -19.63
CA ASP A 250 -3.49 20.93 -20.07
C ASP A 250 -4.97 21.10 -19.72
N LYS A 251 -5.77 20.03 -19.81
CA LYS A 251 -7.19 20.04 -19.40
C LYS A 251 -7.32 20.08 -17.88
N LEU A 252 -6.55 19.24 -17.18
CA LEU A 252 -6.60 19.12 -15.73
C LEU A 252 -6.08 20.36 -15.00
N MET A 253 -5.22 21.17 -15.64
CA MET A 253 -4.73 22.46 -15.14
C MET A 253 -5.60 23.65 -15.53
N ASP A 254 -6.62 23.45 -16.37
CA ASP A 254 -7.50 24.53 -16.81
C ASP A 254 -8.43 24.99 -15.68
N THR A 255 -8.41 26.29 -15.38
CA THR A 255 -9.20 26.85 -14.27
C THR A 255 -10.71 26.87 -14.56
N GLU A 256 -11.11 26.97 -15.84
CA GLU A 256 -12.52 26.92 -16.20
C GLU A 256 -13.08 25.50 -16.07
N PHE A 257 -12.26 24.48 -16.35
CA PHE A 257 -12.58 23.08 -16.11
C PHE A 257 -12.71 22.77 -14.61
N ARG A 258 -11.75 23.20 -13.79
CA ARG A 258 -11.79 22.99 -12.32
C ARG A 258 -12.96 23.67 -11.61
N ALA A 259 -13.49 24.76 -12.18
CA ALA A 259 -14.60 25.49 -11.60
C ALA A 259 -15.98 24.91 -11.93
N GLN A 260 -16.07 23.79 -12.65
CA GLN A 260 -17.35 23.16 -13.01
C GLN A 260 -17.93 22.37 -11.84
N ASP A 261 -19.26 22.42 -11.68
CA ASP A 261 -19.97 21.75 -10.57
C ASP A 261 -19.79 20.22 -10.59
N ASP A 262 -19.53 19.63 -11.76
CA ASP A 262 -19.29 18.20 -12.00
C ASP A 262 -17.80 17.87 -12.15
N TYR A 263 -16.89 18.75 -11.71
CA TYR A 263 -15.44 18.56 -11.85
C TYR A 263 -14.96 17.20 -11.32
N SER A 264 -15.38 16.79 -10.11
CA SER A 264 -14.95 15.52 -9.51
C SER A 264 -15.41 14.30 -10.31
N GLU A 265 -16.63 14.33 -10.88
CA GLU A 265 -17.14 13.26 -11.75
C GLU A 265 -16.35 13.22 -13.07
N GLN A 266 -16.11 14.38 -13.69
CA GLN A 266 -15.31 14.46 -14.91
C GLN A 266 -13.85 14.06 -14.68
N LEU A 267 -13.26 14.43 -13.54
CA LEU A 267 -11.90 14.03 -13.16
C LEU A 267 -11.81 12.51 -13.05
N LYS A 268 -12.76 11.89 -12.34
CA LYS A 268 -12.88 10.44 -12.24
C LYS A 268 -12.96 9.77 -13.61
N ASP A 269 -13.84 10.25 -14.49
CA ASP A 269 -14.01 9.71 -15.85
C ASP A 269 -12.73 9.83 -16.68
N ILE A 270 -12.02 10.97 -16.58
CA ILE A 270 -10.76 11.19 -17.29
C ILE A 270 -9.68 10.24 -16.80
N MET A 271 -9.50 10.11 -15.48
CA MET A 271 -8.43 9.30 -14.89
C MET A 271 -8.66 7.79 -15.01
N ASN A 272 -9.91 7.39 -15.27
CA ASN A 272 -10.30 5.99 -15.49
C ASN A 272 -10.63 5.66 -16.96
N ASP A 273 -10.33 6.56 -17.91
CA ASP A 273 -10.61 6.34 -19.34
C ASP A 273 -9.71 5.25 -19.94
N VAL A 274 -10.24 4.02 -19.97
CA VAL A 274 -9.62 2.85 -20.61
C VAL A 274 -10.01 2.67 -22.08
N SER A 275 -10.42 3.73 -22.78
CA SER A 275 -10.75 3.63 -24.21
C SER A 275 -9.52 3.21 -25.04
N PRO A 276 -9.71 2.52 -26.18
CA PRO A 276 -8.60 2.11 -27.03
C PRO A 276 -7.67 3.25 -27.47
N GLU A 277 -8.22 4.47 -27.61
CA GLU A 277 -7.42 5.66 -27.94
C GLU A 277 -6.54 6.09 -26.77
N THR A 278 -7.08 6.17 -25.55
CA THR A 278 -6.34 6.58 -24.36
C THR A 278 -5.31 5.52 -23.97
N ILE A 279 -5.63 4.23 -24.08
CA ILE A 279 -4.67 3.14 -23.92
C ILE A 279 -3.52 3.26 -24.93
N ALA A 280 -3.80 3.50 -26.21
CA ALA A 280 -2.76 3.63 -27.23
C ALA A 280 -1.83 4.83 -26.96
N LYS A 281 -2.38 6.00 -26.62
CA LYS A 281 -1.58 7.19 -26.29
C LYS A 281 -0.74 6.98 -25.01
N SER A 282 -1.32 6.34 -24.01
CA SER A 282 -0.62 6.03 -22.76
C SER A 282 0.52 5.04 -22.99
N GLN A 283 0.33 4.07 -23.89
CA GLN A 283 1.39 3.16 -24.30
C GLN A 283 2.57 3.90 -24.91
N ASP A 284 2.30 4.77 -25.89
CA ASP A 284 3.34 5.52 -26.61
C ASP A 284 4.13 6.41 -25.62
N LEU A 285 3.41 7.12 -24.74
CA LEU A 285 4.06 7.94 -23.70
C LEU A 285 4.86 7.09 -22.71
N LEU A 286 4.35 5.94 -22.26
CA LEU A 286 5.06 5.07 -21.33
C LEU A 286 6.29 4.42 -21.96
N GLN A 287 6.30 4.21 -23.28
CA GLN A 287 7.51 3.79 -24.01
C GLN A 287 8.57 4.90 -24.02
N ASP A 288 8.17 6.15 -24.27
CA ASP A 288 9.08 7.30 -24.20
C ASP A 288 9.61 7.48 -22.76
N ILE A 289 8.73 7.41 -21.76
CA ILE A 289 9.09 7.45 -20.33
C ILE A 289 10.08 6.33 -20.04
N LYS A 290 9.84 5.10 -20.49
CA LYS A 290 10.76 3.97 -20.28
C LYS A 290 12.15 4.22 -20.85
N ASP A 291 12.23 4.89 -21.99
CA ASP A 291 13.51 5.26 -22.58
C ASP A 291 14.17 6.44 -21.85
N ASN A 292 13.40 7.27 -21.13
CA ASN A 292 13.89 8.36 -20.30
C ASN A 292 14.27 7.94 -18.86
N VAL A 293 13.45 7.16 -18.15
CA VAL A 293 13.64 6.81 -16.73
C VAL A 293 14.80 5.83 -16.52
N TYR A 294 15.38 5.84 -15.32
CA TYR A 294 16.42 4.91 -14.88
C TYR A 294 15.92 3.46 -14.89
N SER A 295 14.79 3.21 -14.25
CA SER A 295 14.11 1.91 -14.24
C SER A 295 12.65 2.02 -13.83
N PHE A 296 11.91 0.96 -14.13
CA PHE A 296 10.66 0.63 -13.48
C PHE A 296 10.98 -0.23 -12.27
N GLU A 297 10.47 0.11 -11.10
CA GLU A 297 10.79 -0.55 -9.83
C GLU A 297 9.57 -0.64 -8.92
N THR A 298 9.54 -1.62 -8.01
CA THR A 298 8.44 -1.76 -7.05
C THR A 298 8.79 -1.13 -5.71
N ASP A 299 9.98 -1.44 -5.18
CA ASP A 299 10.38 -1.06 -3.82
C ASP A 299 11.80 -0.46 -3.72
N SER A 300 12.67 -0.69 -4.72
CA SER A 300 14.06 -0.23 -4.66
C SER A 300 14.25 1.29 -4.78
N GLY A 301 13.21 2.02 -5.23
CA GLY A 301 13.22 3.47 -5.40
C GLY A 301 13.57 4.21 -4.11
N LYS A 302 13.13 3.71 -2.95
CA LYS A 302 13.45 4.27 -1.62
C LYS A 302 14.96 4.31 -1.39
N ALA A 303 15.63 3.17 -1.54
CA ALA A 303 17.08 3.06 -1.38
C ALA A 303 17.86 3.82 -2.47
N ASP A 304 17.36 3.84 -3.70
CA ASP A 304 17.99 4.58 -4.81
C ASP A 304 17.94 6.11 -4.58
N MET A 305 16.89 6.62 -3.92
CA MET A 305 16.79 8.03 -3.49
C MET A 305 17.78 8.36 -2.37
N ILE A 306 17.84 7.52 -1.32
CA ILE A 306 18.75 7.72 -0.16
C ILE A 306 20.21 7.71 -0.61
N THR A 307 20.58 6.76 -1.48
CA THR A 307 21.95 6.66 -2.01
C THR A 307 22.30 7.73 -3.05
N GLY A 308 21.33 8.55 -3.48
CA GLY A 308 21.51 9.58 -4.51
C GLY A 308 21.74 9.03 -5.92
N LYS A 309 21.38 7.77 -6.16
CA LYS A 309 21.49 7.10 -7.47
C LYS A 309 20.48 7.66 -8.47
N VAL A 310 19.32 8.11 -7.98
CA VAL A 310 18.29 8.84 -8.72
C VAL A 310 17.97 10.13 -7.98
N VAL A 311 17.45 11.13 -8.69
CA VAL A 311 17.13 12.46 -8.13
C VAL A 311 15.65 12.62 -7.81
N ALA A 312 14.80 11.75 -8.35
CA ALA A 312 13.39 11.67 -8.04
C ALA A 312 12.81 10.27 -8.29
N ASN A 313 11.69 9.96 -7.66
CA ASN A 313 10.98 8.69 -7.79
C ASN A 313 9.47 8.91 -7.65
N TYR A 314 8.68 8.30 -8.54
CA TYR A 314 7.24 8.10 -8.29
C TYR A 314 7.09 7.28 -7.02
N GLN A 315 6.37 7.78 -6.03
CA GLN A 315 6.17 7.07 -4.78
C GLN A 315 4.74 7.17 -4.20
N TRP A 316 4.31 6.13 -3.47
CA TRP A 316 3.17 6.20 -2.56
C TRP A 316 3.54 7.04 -1.34
N SER A 317 2.64 7.90 -0.86
CA SER A 317 2.95 8.87 0.19
C SER A 317 3.56 8.25 1.47
N GLY A 318 3.07 7.11 1.95
CA GLY A 318 3.64 6.44 3.14
C GLY A 318 5.08 5.95 2.93
N ASP A 319 5.35 5.33 1.78
CA ASP A 319 6.71 4.96 1.39
C ASP A 319 7.64 6.18 1.23
N ALA A 320 7.10 7.33 0.80
CA ALA A 320 7.86 8.57 0.66
C ALA A 320 8.28 9.11 2.03
N VAL A 321 7.38 9.05 3.03
CA VAL A 321 7.68 9.38 4.43
C VAL A 321 8.81 8.52 4.94
N TYR A 322 8.69 7.19 4.81
CA TYR A 322 9.72 6.26 5.23
C TYR A 322 11.08 6.59 4.57
N ALA A 323 11.08 6.86 3.27
CA ALA A 323 12.31 7.22 2.56
C ALA A 323 12.89 8.58 3.03
N MET A 324 12.05 9.56 3.39
CA MET A 324 12.49 10.83 3.97
C MET A 324 13.15 10.60 5.34
N ASP A 325 12.56 9.80 6.22
CA ASP A 325 13.13 9.49 7.54
C ASP A 325 14.48 8.79 7.42
N GLN A 326 14.57 7.76 6.57
CA GLN A 326 15.82 7.02 6.36
C GLN A 326 16.90 7.89 5.69
N ALA A 327 16.52 8.80 4.80
CA ALA A 327 17.47 9.72 4.17
C ALA A 327 18.04 10.74 5.17
N GLU A 328 17.24 11.19 6.14
CA GLU A 328 17.68 12.12 7.19
C GLU A 328 18.77 11.52 8.09
N GLU A 329 18.71 10.22 8.40
CA GLU A 329 19.77 9.52 9.15
C GLU A 329 21.14 9.63 8.45
N ASP A 330 21.13 9.70 7.11
CA ASP A 330 22.32 9.88 6.27
C ASP A 330 22.60 11.36 5.91
N GLY A 331 21.83 12.30 6.46
CA GLY A 331 21.97 13.74 6.23
C GLY A 331 21.52 14.20 4.84
N VAL A 332 20.68 13.41 4.16
CA VAL A 332 20.12 13.72 2.84
C VAL A 332 18.70 14.25 3.00
N LYS A 333 18.48 15.50 2.59
CA LYS A 333 17.14 16.09 2.55
C LYS A 333 16.41 15.62 1.30
N LEU A 334 15.21 15.06 1.46
CA LEU A 334 14.27 14.70 0.38
C LEU A 334 12.90 15.33 0.64
N ASP A 335 12.26 15.86 -0.39
CA ASP A 335 10.93 16.47 -0.32
C ASP A 335 9.94 15.68 -1.19
N PHE A 336 8.64 15.85 -0.96
CA PHE A 336 7.57 15.19 -1.69
C PHE A 336 6.70 16.22 -2.43
N ALA A 337 6.50 16.02 -3.73
CA ALA A 337 5.68 16.88 -4.56
C ALA A 337 4.43 16.13 -5.03
N VAL A 338 3.26 16.72 -4.79
CA VAL A 338 1.99 16.27 -5.36
C VAL A 338 1.83 16.91 -6.74
N PRO A 339 1.60 16.13 -7.81
CA PRO A 339 1.39 16.71 -9.13
C PRO A 339 0.21 17.69 -9.16
N GLU A 340 0.43 18.87 -9.74
CA GLU A 340 -0.56 19.95 -9.77
C GLU A 340 -1.78 19.57 -10.61
N GLU A 341 -1.61 18.77 -11.66
CA GLU A 341 -2.71 18.34 -12.53
C GLU A 341 -3.72 17.42 -11.82
N CYS A 342 -3.25 16.39 -11.13
CA CYS A 342 -4.05 15.41 -10.37
C CYS A 342 -3.14 14.44 -9.62
N THR A 343 -3.67 13.73 -8.63
CA THR A 343 -2.99 12.61 -7.96
C THR A 343 -3.91 11.41 -7.74
N ASN A 344 -3.35 10.20 -7.65
CA ASN A 344 -4.13 9.02 -7.29
C ASN A 344 -4.39 9.06 -5.78
N LEU A 345 -5.64 8.93 -5.38
CA LEU A 345 -6.04 8.69 -4.00
C LEU A 345 -6.25 7.18 -3.82
N TYR A 346 -5.45 6.58 -2.96
CA TYR A 346 -5.54 5.14 -2.68
C TYR A 346 -6.03 4.87 -1.27
N PHE A 347 -6.64 3.71 -1.09
CA PHE A 347 -7.09 3.19 0.19
C PHE A 347 -6.76 1.71 0.31
N ASP A 348 -6.29 1.30 1.46
CA ASP A 348 -6.34 -0.10 1.87
C ASP A 348 -7.45 -0.27 2.90
N GLY A 349 -8.23 -1.35 2.79
CA GLY A 349 -9.38 -1.56 3.64
C GLY A 349 -9.62 -3.01 4.00
N TRP A 350 -10.06 -3.23 5.23
CA TRP A 350 -10.46 -4.51 5.78
C TRP A 350 -11.78 -5.00 5.17
N VAL A 351 -11.76 -6.18 4.56
CA VAL A 351 -12.94 -6.86 4.01
C VAL A 351 -13.05 -8.29 4.51
N MET A 352 -14.27 -8.72 4.83
CA MET A 352 -14.54 -10.10 5.22
C MET A 352 -14.83 -10.96 3.99
N LEU A 353 -14.24 -12.16 3.90
CA LEU A 353 -14.51 -13.07 2.78
C LEU A 353 -15.63 -14.06 3.13
N LYS A 354 -16.57 -14.26 2.21
CA LYS A 354 -17.71 -15.19 2.42
C LYS A 354 -17.29 -16.62 2.71
N ASN A 355 -16.30 -17.13 1.98
CA ASN A 355 -15.78 -18.50 2.18
C ASN A 355 -14.96 -18.63 3.48
N GLY A 356 -14.40 -17.52 3.96
CA GLY A 356 -13.78 -17.41 5.26
C GLY A 356 -14.79 -17.47 6.37
N ILE A 357 -15.71 -16.50 6.42
CA ILE A 357 -16.75 -16.40 7.45
C ILE A 357 -17.69 -17.62 7.43
N ASP A 358 -18.13 -18.06 6.25
CA ASP A 358 -18.95 -19.28 6.03
C ASP A 358 -20.17 -19.40 6.98
N GLY A 359 -20.82 -18.27 7.26
CA GLY A 359 -21.98 -18.20 8.16
C GLY A 359 -21.67 -18.41 9.65
N ASP A 360 -20.40 -18.44 10.05
CA ASP A 360 -19.97 -18.53 11.45
C ASP A 360 -20.06 -17.14 12.12
N ALA A 361 -21.05 -16.99 13.00
CA ALA A 361 -21.29 -15.74 13.72
C ALA A 361 -20.16 -15.35 14.68
N ASP A 362 -19.48 -16.33 15.31
CA ASP A 362 -18.37 -16.04 16.22
C ASP A 362 -17.16 -15.53 15.42
N ARG A 363 -16.95 -16.08 14.22
CA ARG A 363 -15.88 -15.64 13.31
C ARG A 363 -16.16 -14.26 12.73
N LYS A 364 -17.42 -13.98 12.35
CA LYS A 364 -17.84 -12.65 11.92
C LYS A 364 -17.62 -11.60 13.00
N GLN A 365 -18.04 -11.91 14.24
CA GLN A 365 -17.79 -11.04 15.38
C GLN A 365 -16.29 -10.82 15.61
N ALA A 366 -15.47 -11.87 15.56
CA ALA A 366 -14.02 -11.74 15.74
C ALA A 366 -13.37 -10.86 14.66
N ALA A 367 -13.79 -11.00 13.40
CA ALA A 367 -13.32 -10.16 12.30
C ALA A 367 -13.71 -8.69 12.48
N GLU A 368 -14.99 -8.40 12.77
CA GLU A 368 -15.47 -7.04 13.04
C GLU A 368 -14.82 -6.42 14.28
N ALA A 369 -14.54 -7.23 15.31
CA ALA A 369 -13.84 -6.80 16.51
C ALA A 369 -12.37 -6.50 16.22
N PHE A 370 -11.71 -7.25 15.32
CA PHE A 370 -10.34 -6.96 14.89
C PHE A 370 -10.26 -5.60 14.19
N ILE A 371 -11.18 -5.33 13.25
CA ILE A 371 -11.29 -4.03 12.56
C ILE A 371 -11.44 -2.90 13.58
N ASN A 372 -12.35 -3.05 14.55
CA ASN A 372 -12.55 -2.04 15.58
C ASN A 372 -11.32 -1.89 16.49
N PHE A 373 -10.65 -2.99 16.85
CA PHE A 373 -9.47 -2.93 17.69
C PHE A 373 -8.32 -2.15 17.03
N VAL A 374 -8.01 -2.43 15.76
CA VAL A 374 -6.96 -1.68 15.04
C VAL A 374 -7.39 -0.23 14.74
N SER A 375 -8.69 0.06 14.78
CA SER A 375 -9.25 1.40 14.61
C SER A 375 -9.32 2.23 15.89
N ARG A 376 -8.94 1.67 17.05
CA ARG A 376 -8.81 2.47 18.28
C ARG A 376 -7.79 3.59 18.05
N PRO A 377 -8.01 4.83 18.52
CA PRO A 377 -7.10 5.95 18.28
C PRO A 377 -5.64 5.68 18.68
N ASP A 378 -5.42 5.01 19.81
CA ASP A 378 -4.09 4.61 20.27
C ASP A 378 -3.43 3.56 19.37
N ASN A 379 -4.19 2.54 18.93
CA ASN A 379 -3.70 1.53 18.00
C ASN A 379 -3.47 2.08 16.58
N ALA A 380 -4.31 3.03 16.14
CA ALA A 380 -4.14 3.72 14.87
C ALA A 380 -2.83 4.52 14.87
N VAL A 381 -2.58 5.33 15.92
CA VAL A 381 -1.31 6.05 16.10
C VAL A 381 -0.13 5.10 16.19
N ARG A 382 -0.22 4.05 17.01
CA ARG A 382 0.81 3.02 17.14
C ARG A 382 1.18 2.43 15.78
N ASN A 383 0.19 2.10 14.96
CA ASN A 383 0.44 1.51 13.66
C ASN A 383 1.03 2.53 12.68
N MET A 384 0.50 3.76 12.62
CA MET A 384 1.06 4.84 11.79
C MET A 384 2.53 5.10 12.11
N TYR A 385 2.88 5.13 13.41
CA TYR A 385 4.26 5.28 13.86
C TYR A 385 5.16 4.13 13.39
N TYR A 386 4.64 2.89 13.37
CA TYR A 386 5.40 1.72 12.92
C TYR A 386 5.59 1.65 11.40
N ILE A 387 4.58 2.03 10.60
CA ILE A 387 4.59 1.83 9.13
C ILE A 387 4.80 3.09 8.28
N GLY A 388 4.57 4.29 8.83
CA GLY A 388 4.71 5.57 8.12
C GLY A 388 3.58 5.94 7.15
N TYR A 389 2.54 5.11 7.06
CA TYR A 389 1.30 5.40 6.36
C TYR A 389 0.28 6.10 7.26
N THR A 390 -0.71 6.72 6.64
CA THR A 390 -1.75 7.48 7.33
C THR A 390 -3.00 6.64 7.54
N SER A 391 -3.44 6.53 8.79
CA SER A 391 -4.69 5.87 9.14
C SER A 391 -5.89 6.64 8.62
N VAL A 392 -6.97 5.92 8.30
CA VAL A 392 -8.27 6.54 7.99
C VAL A 392 -9.00 7.11 9.22
N ILE A 393 -8.49 6.83 10.42
CA ILE A 393 -9.11 7.21 11.68
C ILE A 393 -8.71 8.64 12.06
N ALA A 394 -9.71 9.51 12.23
CA ALA A 394 -9.59 10.86 12.76
C ALA A 394 -9.70 10.92 14.29
N GLY A 395 -10.28 9.88 14.92
CA GLY A 395 -10.40 9.76 16.38
C GLY A 395 -11.76 10.15 16.94
N GLY A 396 -12.59 10.86 16.18
CA GLY A 396 -13.93 11.28 16.62
C GLY A 396 -13.84 12.20 17.84
N ASP A 397 -14.40 11.78 18.97
CA ASP A 397 -14.31 12.51 20.24
C ASP A 397 -12.96 12.33 20.96
N ASP A 398 -12.07 11.46 20.47
CA ASP A 398 -10.73 11.21 21.02
C ASP A 398 -9.67 11.99 20.21
N ASP A 399 -8.95 12.88 20.87
CA ASP A 399 -7.94 13.77 20.26
C ASP A 399 -6.56 13.13 20.11
N THR A 400 -6.39 11.83 20.38
CA THR A 400 -5.11 11.12 20.32
C THR A 400 -4.45 11.19 18.93
N VAL A 401 -5.22 11.06 17.85
CA VAL A 401 -4.68 11.15 16.48
C VAL A 401 -4.18 12.57 16.17
N TYR A 402 -4.94 13.60 16.55
CA TYR A 402 -4.51 14.99 16.37
C TYR A 402 -3.33 15.36 17.27
N SER A 403 -3.30 14.84 18.50
CA SER A 403 -2.18 15.01 19.43
C SER A 403 -0.91 14.35 18.91
N TYR A 404 -1.01 13.21 18.23
CA TYR A 404 0.13 12.57 17.56
C TYR A 404 0.66 13.40 16.38
N LEU A 405 -0.24 13.99 15.60
CA LEU A 405 0.13 14.92 14.53
C LEU A 405 0.91 16.13 15.05
N ASP A 406 0.41 16.76 16.11
CA ASP A 406 1.09 17.90 16.74
C ASP A 406 2.42 17.47 17.39
N TYR A 407 2.46 16.32 18.05
CA TYR A 407 3.71 15.72 18.56
C TYR A 407 4.77 15.51 17.46
N THR A 408 4.34 15.13 16.25
CA THR A 408 5.23 14.75 15.15
C THR A 408 5.67 15.97 14.32
N TYR A 409 4.74 16.89 14.03
CA TYR A 409 4.94 17.97 13.07
C TYR A 409 4.68 19.38 13.62
N GLY A 410 4.19 19.49 14.86
CA GLY A 410 3.97 20.76 15.53
C GLY A 410 5.26 21.55 15.65
N ALA A 411 5.17 22.85 15.39
CA ALA A 411 6.30 23.76 15.50
C ALA A 411 6.68 23.98 16.97
N GLU A 412 7.98 23.93 17.26
CA GLU A 412 8.50 24.32 18.56
C GLU A 412 8.26 25.83 18.82
N ASP A 413 8.24 26.23 20.10
CA ASP A 413 7.96 27.62 20.49
C ASP A 413 8.94 28.65 19.88
N ASP A 414 10.18 28.24 19.60
CA ASP A 414 11.25 29.07 19.02
C ASP A 414 11.39 28.94 17.50
N GLU A 415 10.54 28.14 16.83
CA GLU A 415 10.52 28.03 15.37
C GLU A 415 9.99 29.32 14.72
N GLU A 416 10.82 29.94 13.87
CA GLU A 416 10.50 31.23 13.24
C GLU A 416 9.72 31.07 11.93
N ASP A 417 10.02 30.04 11.14
CA ASP A 417 9.40 29.81 9.82
C ASP A 417 8.27 28.78 9.92
N VAL A 418 7.10 29.26 10.32
CA VAL A 418 5.91 28.46 10.60
C VAL A 418 4.75 28.83 9.69
N VAL A 419 3.89 27.85 9.43
CA VAL A 419 2.65 28.03 8.68
C VAL A 419 1.48 27.39 9.42
N ASP A 420 0.30 27.95 9.19
CA ASP A 420 -0.96 27.33 9.61
C ASP A 420 -1.36 26.30 8.55
N TYR A 421 -1.52 25.04 8.97
CA TYR A 421 -1.85 23.91 8.13
C TYR A 421 -3.23 23.36 8.50
N PRO A 422 -4.29 23.72 7.77
CA PRO A 422 -5.65 23.29 8.08
C PRO A 422 -5.85 21.81 7.74
N LEU A 423 -6.42 21.08 8.69
CA LEU A 423 -6.68 19.63 8.63
C LEU A 423 -8.15 19.28 8.91
N GLY A 424 -9.00 20.28 9.09
CA GLY A 424 -10.41 20.08 9.45
C GLY A 424 -11.19 19.25 8.42
N TYR A 425 -10.78 19.24 7.14
CA TYR A 425 -11.41 18.34 6.15
C TYR A 425 -11.30 16.86 6.56
N PHE A 426 -10.19 16.47 7.19
CA PHE A 426 -9.93 15.11 7.63
C PHE A 426 -10.59 14.82 8.98
N PHE A 427 -10.51 15.76 9.93
CA PHE A 427 -10.99 15.52 11.30
C PHE A 427 -12.50 15.72 11.47
N THR A 428 -13.06 16.76 10.88
CA THR A 428 -14.47 17.15 11.09
C THR A 428 -15.28 17.26 9.80
N GLY A 429 -14.62 17.18 8.64
CA GLY A 429 -15.23 17.45 7.34
C GLY A 429 -15.38 18.95 7.04
N ASP A 430 -14.89 19.84 7.90
CA ASP A 430 -14.87 21.29 7.70
C ASP A 430 -13.44 21.81 7.78
N ASN A 431 -12.82 22.11 6.65
CA ASN A 431 -11.44 22.58 6.62
C ASN A 431 -11.23 23.98 7.22
N SER A 432 -12.30 24.69 7.56
CA SER A 432 -12.23 25.98 8.25
C SER A 432 -12.28 25.85 9.78
N ASP A 433 -12.41 24.63 10.29
CA ASP A 433 -12.46 24.36 11.72
C ASP A 433 -11.17 24.82 12.43
N PRO A 434 -11.24 25.82 13.32
CA PRO A 434 -10.05 26.38 13.97
C PRO A 434 -9.41 25.43 14.98
N ASP A 435 -10.13 24.39 15.44
CA ASP A 435 -9.60 23.42 16.41
C ASP A 435 -8.65 22.42 15.72
N TYR A 436 -8.71 22.30 14.39
CA TYR A 436 -7.89 21.39 13.59
C TYR A 436 -7.01 22.15 12.59
N VAL A 437 -6.31 23.17 13.08
CA VAL A 437 -5.27 23.91 12.35
C VAL A 437 -3.93 23.67 13.02
N LEU A 438 -3.09 22.84 12.42
CA LEU A 438 -1.76 22.55 12.92
C LEU A 438 -0.80 23.71 12.60
N ARG A 439 -0.07 24.21 13.59
CA ARG A 439 1.03 25.15 13.35
C ARG A 439 2.31 24.34 13.14
N ALA A 440 2.79 24.26 11.91
CA ALA A 440 3.94 23.41 11.53
C ALA A 440 5.10 24.24 10.94
N PRO A 441 6.35 23.75 11.01
CA PRO A 441 7.45 24.34 10.25
C PRO A 441 7.12 24.37 8.75
N ALA A 442 7.42 25.47 8.06
CA ALA A 442 7.03 25.69 6.67
C ALA A 442 7.54 24.59 5.72
N GLU A 443 8.69 23.98 6.03
CA GLU A 443 9.24 22.89 5.22
C GLU A 443 8.39 21.61 5.27
N GLN A 444 7.61 21.38 6.32
CA GLN A 444 6.81 20.16 6.47
C GLN A 444 5.68 20.06 5.43
N VAL A 445 5.21 21.20 4.90
CA VAL A 445 4.18 21.26 3.86
C VAL A 445 4.55 20.48 2.61
N ASN A 446 5.84 20.44 2.25
CA ASN A 446 6.34 19.70 1.09
C ASN A 446 7.16 18.47 1.51
N ARG A 447 6.98 17.99 2.75
CA ARG A 447 7.68 16.83 3.31
C ARG A 447 6.67 15.85 3.90
N GLN A 448 6.94 15.33 5.10
CA GLN A 448 6.20 14.23 5.71
C GLN A 448 4.77 14.63 6.05
N LEU A 449 4.53 15.83 6.59
CA LEU A 449 3.17 16.31 6.86
C LEU A 449 2.33 16.37 5.58
N GLY A 450 2.83 17.00 4.52
CA GLY A 450 2.13 17.11 3.24
C GLY A 450 1.96 15.77 2.51
N ALA A 451 2.85 14.80 2.75
CA ALA A 451 2.72 13.44 2.23
C ALA A 451 1.64 12.66 3.00
N GLN A 452 1.68 12.66 4.33
CA GLN A 452 0.73 11.89 5.15
C GLN A 452 -0.67 12.50 5.17
N TYR A 453 -0.77 13.82 5.27
CA TYR A 453 -2.02 14.56 5.33
C TYR A 453 -2.04 15.63 4.24
N PRO A 454 -2.30 15.24 2.97
CA PRO A 454 -2.29 16.16 1.85
C PRO A 454 -3.26 17.32 2.05
N SER A 455 -2.91 18.50 1.55
CA SER A 455 -3.82 19.65 1.62
C SER A 455 -5.19 19.35 1.00
N GLN A 456 -6.24 20.04 1.45
CA GLN A 456 -7.58 19.91 0.86
C GLN A 456 -7.56 20.13 -0.67
N ASP A 457 -6.76 21.07 -1.19
CA ASP A 457 -6.62 21.27 -2.65
C ASP A 457 -6.06 20.02 -3.36
N ALA A 458 -5.06 19.36 -2.76
CA ALA A 458 -4.52 18.11 -3.31
C ALA A 458 -5.57 16.99 -3.31
N ILE A 459 -6.39 16.93 -2.25
CA ILE A 459 -7.50 15.98 -2.12
C ILE A 459 -8.60 16.25 -3.14
N GLU A 460 -9.02 17.50 -3.33
CA GLU A 460 -10.07 17.88 -4.30
C GLU A 460 -9.67 17.58 -5.75
N ARG A 461 -8.37 17.58 -6.05
CA ARG A 461 -7.81 17.22 -7.36
C ARG A 461 -7.36 15.77 -7.46
N SER A 462 -7.68 14.95 -6.47
CA SER A 462 -7.34 13.54 -6.48
C SER A 462 -8.44 12.70 -7.12
N ALA A 463 -8.07 11.55 -7.68
CA ALA A 463 -9.01 10.59 -8.24
C ALA A 463 -8.68 9.19 -7.72
N VAL A 464 -9.71 8.41 -7.43
CA VAL A 464 -9.56 6.99 -7.14
C VAL A 464 -9.54 6.20 -8.45
N MET A 465 -8.57 5.31 -8.61
CA MET A 465 -8.59 4.34 -9.71
C MET A 465 -9.66 3.28 -9.49
N GLU A 466 -10.52 3.10 -10.47
CA GLU A 466 -11.51 2.03 -10.46
C GLU A 466 -10.89 0.68 -10.84
N TYR A 467 -11.56 -0.39 -10.43
CA TYR A 467 -11.25 -1.69 -11.00
C TYR A 467 -11.61 -1.72 -12.49
N PHE A 468 -10.80 -2.42 -13.26
CA PHE A 468 -11.05 -2.62 -14.67
C PHE A 468 -11.81 -3.93 -14.84
N ASP A 469 -12.84 -3.94 -15.67
CA ASP A 469 -13.53 -5.18 -16.02
C ASP A 469 -12.60 -6.14 -16.80
N GLU A 470 -13.09 -7.34 -17.14
CA GLU A 470 -12.25 -8.36 -17.79
C GLU A 470 -11.67 -7.90 -19.13
N ASP A 471 -12.45 -7.15 -19.93
CA ASP A 471 -12.04 -6.69 -21.26
C ASP A 471 -11.02 -5.55 -21.14
N ALA A 472 -11.30 -4.54 -20.31
CA ALA A 472 -10.39 -3.45 -20.01
C ALA A 472 -9.08 -3.94 -19.38
N THR A 473 -9.17 -4.88 -18.42
CA THR A 473 -7.99 -5.50 -17.77
C THR A 473 -7.10 -6.19 -18.82
N LYS A 474 -7.69 -6.87 -19.79
CA LYS A 474 -6.94 -7.55 -20.85
C LYS A 474 -6.20 -6.55 -21.74
N ASP A 475 -6.86 -5.46 -22.13
CA ASP A 475 -6.25 -4.45 -23.01
C ASP A 475 -5.14 -3.67 -22.29
N ILE A 476 -5.37 -3.29 -21.02
CA ILE A 476 -4.37 -2.65 -20.16
C ILE A 476 -3.16 -3.58 -19.92
N ASN A 477 -3.38 -4.87 -19.65
CA ASN A 477 -2.29 -5.83 -19.51
C ASN A 477 -1.52 -6.03 -20.82
N GLN A 478 -2.20 -6.03 -21.97
CA GLN A 478 -1.54 -6.13 -23.26
C GLN A 478 -0.68 -4.89 -23.55
N MET A 479 -1.16 -3.70 -23.20
CA MET A 479 -0.38 -2.46 -23.24
C MET A 479 0.87 -2.57 -22.36
N TRP A 480 0.72 -3.04 -21.11
CA TRP A 480 1.85 -3.21 -20.20
C TRP A 480 2.91 -4.18 -20.74
N ILE A 481 2.48 -5.30 -21.31
CA ILE A 481 3.37 -6.25 -21.98
C ILE A 481 4.15 -5.56 -23.11
N ASN A 482 3.52 -4.68 -23.89
CA ASN A 482 4.19 -3.96 -24.99
C ASN A 482 5.22 -2.93 -24.50
N ILE A 483 5.06 -2.41 -23.28
CA ILE A 483 6.03 -1.49 -22.64
C ILE A 483 7.21 -2.28 -22.09
N ARG A 484 6.92 -3.38 -21.37
CA ARG A 484 7.92 -4.22 -20.69
C ARG A 484 8.74 -5.07 -21.66
N CYS A 485 8.10 -5.67 -22.65
CA CYS A 485 8.77 -6.48 -23.66
C CYS A 485 9.29 -5.59 -24.79
N TYR A 486 10.47 -5.93 -25.32
CA TYR A 486 11.00 -5.27 -26.52
C TYR A 486 10.01 -5.47 -27.67
N ASN A 487 9.41 -4.39 -28.16
CA ASN A 487 8.45 -4.47 -29.25
C ASN A 487 9.17 -4.96 -30.51
N ILE A 488 8.81 -6.16 -30.95
CA ILE A 488 9.48 -6.84 -32.07
C ILE A 488 9.32 -6.06 -33.38
N LYS A 489 8.35 -5.14 -33.45
CA LYS A 489 8.13 -4.24 -34.60
C LYS A 489 9.18 -3.13 -34.69
N ASP A 490 9.86 -2.81 -33.59
CA ASP A 490 10.92 -1.79 -33.53
C ASP A 490 12.29 -2.37 -33.91
N VAL A 491 12.36 -3.69 -34.11
CA VAL A 491 13.53 -4.35 -34.69
C VAL A 491 13.64 -3.88 -36.15
N PRO A 492 14.73 -3.18 -36.53
CA PRO A 492 14.90 -2.69 -37.88
C PRO A 492 14.83 -3.82 -38.91
N ILE A 493 14.23 -3.56 -40.07
CA ILE A 493 14.07 -4.57 -41.14
C ILE A 493 15.41 -5.24 -41.51
N TRP A 494 16.54 -4.52 -41.40
CA TRP A 494 17.87 -5.08 -41.63
C TRP A 494 18.26 -6.18 -40.64
N ALA A 495 17.86 -6.09 -39.38
CA ALA A 495 18.13 -7.10 -38.36
C ALA A 495 17.37 -8.40 -38.67
N TRP A 496 16.14 -8.28 -39.19
CA TRP A 496 15.37 -9.42 -39.70
C TRP A 496 16.05 -10.10 -40.90
N PHE A 497 16.64 -9.33 -41.81
CA PHE A 497 17.44 -9.91 -42.91
C PHE A 497 18.67 -10.66 -42.39
N ILE A 498 19.34 -10.17 -41.34
CA ILE A 498 20.47 -10.87 -40.72
C ILE A 498 20.01 -12.18 -40.09
N VAL A 499 18.92 -12.17 -39.30
CA VAL A 499 18.37 -13.38 -38.68
C VAL A 499 17.99 -14.41 -39.76
N ALA A 500 17.32 -13.99 -40.83
CA ALA A 500 16.98 -14.86 -41.95
C ALA A 500 18.22 -15.43 -42.65
N ALA A 501 19.28 -14.62 -42.83
CA ALA A 501 20.55 -15.07 -43.40
C ALA A 501 21.26 -16.11 -42.51
N VAL A 502 21.26 -15.92 -41.20
CA VAL A 502 21.84 -16.86 -40.22
C VAL A 502 21.08 -18.19 -40.23
N ILE A 503 19.74 -18.14 -40.20
CA ILE A 503 18.88 -19.34 -40.30
C ILE A 503 19.12 -20.06 -41.63
N GLY A 504 19.20 -19.32 -42.74
CA GLY A 504 19.50 -19.86 -44.06
C GLY A 504 20.88 -20.53 -44.13
N ALA A 505 21.90 -19.92 -43.53
CA ALA A 505 23.25 -20.48 -43.46
C ALA A 505 23.27 -21.77 -42.61
N LEU A 506 22.62 -21.78 -41.44
CA LEU A 506 22.51 -22.97 -40.59
C LEU A 506 21.76 -24.10 -41.30
N ALA A 507 20.64 -23.80 -41.94
CA ALA A 507 19.91 -24.76 -42.76
C ALA A 507 20.79 -25.30 -43.91
N GLY A 508 21.56 -24.43 -44.57
CA GLY A 508 22.53 -24.79 -45.60
C GLY A 508 23.62 -25.74 -45.07
N VAL A 509 24.18 -25.45 -43.91
CA VAL A 509 25.17 -26.31 -43.23
C VAL A 509 24.56 -27.67 -42.89
N ILE A 510 23.35 -27.70 -42.32
CA ILE A 510 22.64 -28.95 -41.99
C ILE A 510 22.37 -29.79 -43.25
N VAL A 511 21.92 -29.16 -44.34
CA VAL A 511 21.68 -29.85 -45.62
C VAL A 511 22.98 -30.36 -46.23
N TYR A 512 24.05 -29.56 -46.20
CA TYR A 512 25.37 -29.98 -46.66
C TYR A 512 25.90 -31.17 -45.86
N HIS A 513 25.76 -31.13 -44.53
CA HIS A 513 26.20 -32.21 -43.64
C HIS A 513 25.35 -33.49 -43.79
N LYS A 514 24.04 -33.37 -44.04
CA LYS A 514 23.18 -34.51 -44.38
C LYS A 514 23.52 -35.10 -45.76
N ARG A 515 23.83 -34.27 -46.75
CA ARG A 515 24.26 -34.73 -48.09
C ARG A 515 25.63 -35.39 -48.06
N SER A 516 26.59 -34.85 -47.31
CA SER A 516 27.92 -35.46 -47.16
C SER A 516 27.84 -36.80 -46.43
N LYS A 517 27.03 -36.94 -45.37
CA LYS A 517 26.77 -38.25 -44.73
C LYS A 517 26.17 -39.29 -45.68
N LYS A 518 25.24 -38.89 -46.56
CA LYS A 518 24.69 -39.80 -47.59
C LYS A 518 25.73 -40.23 -48.62
N PHE A 519 26.73 -39.39 -48.91
CA PHE A 519 27.82 -39.72 -49.83
C PHE A 519 28.86 -40.68 -49.23
N TYR A 520 29.02 -40.68 -47.90
CA TYR A 520 29.92 -41.60 -47.19
C TYR A 520 29.28 -42.95 -46.79
N LEU A 521 27.95 -43.04 -46.73
CA LEU A 521 27.20 -44.30 -46.47
C LEU A 521 26.77 -45.03 -47.75
N GLY A 522 27.13 -44.52 -48.94
CA GLY A 522 26.80 -45.09 -50.24
C GLY A 522 28.00 -45.68 -51.01
N LYS A 523 29.10 -46.00 -50.32
CA LYS A 523 30.23 -46.76 -50.87
C LYS A 523 30.44 -48.05 -50.11
#